data_AF-A0A7C2E1W1-F1
#
_entry.id   AF-A0A7C2E1W1-F1
#
_cell.length_a   1.000
_cell.length_b   1.000
_cell.length_c   1.000
_cell.angle_alpha   90.00
_cell.angle_beta   90.00
_cell.angle_gamma   90.00
#
_symmetry.space_group_name_H-M   'P 1'
#
loop_
_entity.id
_entity.type
_entity.pdbx_description
1 polymer ?
#
loop_
_entity_poly.entity_id
_entity_poly.type
_entity_poly.pdbx_seq_one_letter_code
_entity_poly.pdbx_strand_id
1 'polypeptide(L)'
;MAKVVTFNIMVRDAVGNVSVTGATGAIDEPPIIERVVVDPPVVPSGGEARVTVIARDPENDVLTFEVLASEGTIEPTSEPNVFIWRAP
;
A
#
# COMPACT_ATOMS: atom_id res chain seq x y z
N MET A 1 -10.24 4.87 -2.24
CA MET A 1 -10.71 5.26 -3.58
C MET A 1 -9.81 6.38 -4.02
N ALA A 2 -9.30 6.30 -5.25
CA ALA A 2 -8.45 7.34 -5.83
C ALA A 2 -9.02 8.72 -5.59
N LYS A 3 -8.17 9.64 -5.14
CA LYS A 3 -8.56 11.04 -5.05
C LYS A 3 -8.71 11.61 -6.47
N VAL A 4 -9.96 11.84 -6.87
CA VAL A 4 -10.29 12.37 -8.19
C VAL A 4 -10.05 13.87 -8.25
N VAL A 5 -9.40 14.32 -9.32
CA VAL A 5 -9.19 15.72 -9.68
C VAL A 5 -10.03 16.04 -10.90
N THR A 6 -10.81 17.12 -10.84
CA THR A 6 -11.63 17.58 -11.98
C THR A 6 -11.02 18.84 -12.59
N PHE A 7 -10.89 18.84 -13.91
CA PHE A 7 -10.44 19.98 -14.69
C PHE A 7 -11.62 20.58 -15.44
N ASN A 8 -11.83 21.88 -15.29
CA ASN A 8 -12.78 22.63 -16.10
C ASN A 8 -12.01 23.43 -17.15
N ILE A 9 -12.23 23.12 -18.42
CA ILE A 9 -11.47 23.67 -19.54
C ILE A 9 -12.38 24.63 -20.30
N MET A 10 -11.95 25.89 -20.42
CA MET A 10 -12.65 26.91 -21.20
C MET A 10 -11.74 27.39 -22.33
N VAL A 11 -12.24 27.33 -23.56
CA VAL A 11 -11.58 27.91 -24.75
C VAL A 11 -12.43 29.06 -25.25
N ARG A 12 -11.81 30.22 -25.48
CA ARG A 12 -12.46 31.44 -25.97
C ARG A 12 -11.78 31.93 -27.24
N ASP A 13 -12.56 32.33 -28.25
CA ASP A 13 -12.02 32.98 -29.45
C ASP A 13 -11.91 34.52 -29.31
N ALA A 14 -11.31 35.19 -30.29
CA ALA A 14 -11.10 36.64 -30.25
C ALA A 14 -12.38 37.48 -30.27
N VAL A 15 -13.51 36.92 -30.72
CA VAL A 15 -14.82 37.60 -30.77
C VAL A 15 -15.71 37.26 -29.57
N GLY A 16 -15.23 36.39 -28.67
CA GLY A 16 -15.85 36.10 -27.39
C GLY A 16 -16.68 34.82 -27.32
N ASN A 17 -16.71 33.99 -28.37
CA ASN A 17 -17.36 32.68 -28.31
C ASN A 17 -16.60 31.77 -27.35
N VAL A 18 -17.31 30.90 -26.63
CA VAL A 18 -16.74 30.01 -25.61
C VAL A 18 -17.17 28.56 -25.86
N SER A 19 -16.23 27.63 -25.70
CA SER A 19 -16.49 26.20 -25.51
C SER A 19 -15.97 25.75 -24.15
N VAL A 20 -16.71 24.87 -23.48
CA VAL A 20 -16.35 24.31 -22.17
C VAL A 20 -16.37 22.79 -22.25
N THR A 21 -15.36 22.16 -21.66
CA THR A 21 -15.31 20.70 -21.46
C THR A 21 -14.68 20.35 -20.12
N GLY A 22 -14.88 19.12 -19.67
CA GLY A 22 -14.29 18.58 -18.46
C GLY A 22 -13.26 17.48 -18.75
N ALA A 23 -12.27 17.35 -17.88
CA ALA A 23 -11.42 16.18 -17.81
C ALA A 23 -11.25 15.74 -16.35
N THR A 24 -10.88 14.48 -16.13
CA THR A 24 -10.60 13.94 -14.80
C THR A 24 -9.21 13.33 -14.74
N GLY A 25 -8.52 13.55 -13.62
CA GLY A 25 -7.32 12.83 -13.25
C GLY A 25 -7.51 12.14 -11.88
N ALA A 26 -6.55 11.31 -11.50
CA ALA A 26 -6.48 10.67 -10.19
C ALA A 26 -5.12 10.96 -9.56
N ILE A 27 -5.11 11.11 -8.23
CA ILE A 27 -3.88 11.10 -7.43
C ILE A 27 -3.78 9.72 -6.81
N ASP A 28 -2.66 9.08 -7.04
CA ASP A 28 -2.25 7.83 -6.39
C ASP A 28 -1.75 8.14 -4.97
N GLU A 29 -2.25 7.40 -3.98
CA GLU A 29 -1.93 7.59 -2.58
C GLU A 29 -1.02 6.45 -2.07
N PRO A 30 -0.10 6.73 -1.14
CA PRO A 30 0.79 5.69 -0.62
C PRO A 30 -0.01 4.62 0.14
N PRO A 31 0.48 3.37 0.17
CA PRO A 31 -0.15 2.31 0.94
C PRO A 31 -0.05 2.58 2.44
N ILE A 32 -1.04 2.10 3.18
CA ILE A 32 -1.18 2.31 4.62
C ILE A 32 -1.01 0.97 5.33
N ILE A 33 0.00 0.87 6.20
CA ILE A 33 0.12 -0.24 7.15
C ILE A 33 -0.84 0.04 8.31
N GLU A 34 -1.85 -0.82 8.48
CA GLU A 34 -2.82 -0.71 9.56
C GLU A 34 -2.31 -1.36 10.85
N ARG A 35 -1.68 -2.54 10.70
CA ARG A 35 -1.21 -3.34 11.83
C ARG A 35 -0.15 -4.35 11.38
N VAL A 36 0.79 -4.65 12.28
CA VAL A 36 1.65 -5.82 12.18
C VAL A 36 1.36 -6.71 13.38
N VAL A 37 1.16 -8.00 13.13
CA VAL A 37 0.91 -9.01 14.16
C VAL A 37 2.07 -9.99 14.16
N VAL A 38 2.68 -10.20 15.32
CA VAL A 38 3.69 -11.24 15.54
C VAL A 38 3.11 -12.22 16.55
N ASP A 39 2.97 -13.48 16.16
CA ASP A 39 2.31 -14.50 17.00
C ASP A 39 3.06 -15.85 16.96
N PRO A 40 3.54 -16.37 18.10
CA PRO A 40 3.55 -15.70 19.40
C PRO A 40 4.50 -14.50 19.43
N PRO A 41 4.24 -13.47 20.25
CA PRO A 41 5.07 -12.26 20.31
C PRO A 41 6.44 -12.50 20.98
N VAL A 42 6.59 -13.62 21.69
CA VAL A 42 7.83 -14.05 22.33
C VAL A 42 7.99 -15.54 22.11
N VAL A 43 9.17 -15.94 21.64
CA VAL A 43 9.57 -17.33 21.42
C VAL A 43 10.87 -17.61 22.17
N PRO A 44 11.13 -18.87 22.58
CA PRO A 44 12.48 -19.27 22.99
C PRO A 44 13.45 -19.18 21.79
N SER A 45 14.76 -19.21 22.05
CA SER A 45 15.79 -19.37 21.01
C SER A 45 15.50 -20.57 20.10
N GLY A 46 15.70 -20.39 18.79
CA GLY A 46 15.30 -21.35 17.75
C GLY A 46 13.79 -21.52 17.54
N GLY A 47 12.94 -20.85 18.30
CA GLY A 47 11.48 -20.88 18.15
C GLY A 47 10.98 -20.03 16.98
N GLU A 48 9.72 -20.21 16.62
CA GLU A 48 9.11 -19.55 15.45
C GLU A 48 7.92 -18.67 15.81
N ALA A 49 7.79 -17.54 15.12
CA ALA A 49 6.59 -16.72 15.13
C ALA A 49 6.12 -16.40 13.71
N ARG A 50 4.80 -16.36 13.54
CA ARG A 50 4.17 -15.86 12.33
C ARG A 50 4.10 -14.34 12.39
N VAL A 51 4.63 -13.68 11.37
CA VAL A 51 4.54 -12.22 11.17
C VAL A 51 3.52 -11.96 10.07
N THR A 52 2.43 -11.26 10.39
CA THR A 52 1.38 -10.89 9.44
C THR A 52 1.28 -9.37 9.33
N VAL A 53 1.47 -8.83 8.13
CA VAL A 53 1.32 -7.41 7.82
C VAL A 53 -0.09 -7.16 7.29
N ILE A 54 -0.84 -6.29 7.95
CA ILE A 54 -2.15 -5.83 7.48
C ILE A 54 -1.94 -4.44 6.92
N ALA A 55 -2.01 -4.33 5.61
CA ALA A 55 -1.87 -3.10 4.88
C ALA A 55 -2.92 -3.02 3.78
N ARG A 56 -3.25 -1.80 3.37
CA ARG A 56 -4.14 -1.54 2.24
C ARG A 56 -3.58 -0.43 1.39
N ASP A 57 -3.84 -0.53 0.11
CA ASP A 57 -3.69 0.58 -0.81
C ASP A 57 -5.03 1.31 -0.96
N PRO A 58 -5.10 2.65 -0.85
CA PRO A 58 -6.36 3.37 -1.01
C PRO A 58 -7.02 3.15 -2.39
N GLU A 59 -6.23 2.94 -3.44
CA GLU A 59 -6.67 2.70 -4.81
C GLU A 59 -6.88 1.20 -5.09
N ASN A 60 -6.54 0.36 -4.10
CA ASN A 60 -6.59 -1.10 -4.16
C ASN A 60 -5.57 -1.68 -5.17
N ASP A 61 -4.44 -0.98 -5.32
CA ASP A 61 -3.29 -1.48 -6.06
C ASP A 61 -2.62 -2.66 -5.35
N VAL A 62 -1.90 -3.49 -6.13
CA VAL A 62 -1.22 -4.68 -5.62
C VAL A 62 -0.03 -4.28 -4.76
N LEU A 63 0.01 -4.77 -3.53
CA LEU A 63 1.08 -4.51 -2.58
C LEU A 63 2.22 -5.52 -2.70
N THR A 64 3.45 -5.02 -2.59
CA THR A 64 4.65 -5.84 -2.39
C THR A 64 5.16 -5.64 -0.97
N PHE A 65 5.63 -6.72 -0.33
CA PHE A 65 6.11 -6.70 1.05
C PHE A 65 7.56 -7.16 1.12
N GLU A 66 8.36 -6.44 1.92
CA GLU A 66 9.71 -6.82 2.28
C GLU A 66 9.84 -6.70 3.80
N VAL A 67 10.37 -7.73 4.44
CA VAL A 67 10.56 -7.75 5.89
C VAL A 67 11.97 -8.23 6.20
N LEU A 68 12.63 -7.50 7.10
CA LEU A 68 13.95 -7.82 7.61
C LEU A 68 13.86 -7.97 9.14
N ALA A 69 14.48 -9.02 9.67
CA ALA A 69 14.66 -9.18 11.10
C ALA A 69 16.06 -8.71 11.50
N SER A 70 16.18 -7.99 12.62
CA SER A 70 17.49 -7.57 13.15
C SER A 70 18.30 -8.75 13.67
N GLU A 71 17.63 -9.81 14.10
CA GLU A 71 18.20 -11.08 14.55
C GLU A 71 17.34 -12.25 14.08
N GLY A 72 17.96 -13.43 13.94
CA GLY A 72 17.31 -14.63 13.44
C GLY A 72 17.16 -14.62 11.92
N THR A 73 16.24 -15.44 11.40
CA THR A 73 15.91 -15.47 9.97
C THR A 73 14.44 -15.18 9.76
N ILE A 74 14.10 -14.53 8.65
CA ILE A 74 12.73 -14.30 8.25
C ILE A 74 12.55 -14.72 6.80
N GLU A 75 11.51 -15.52 6.55
CA GLU A 75 11.26 -16.11 5.25
C GLU A 75 9.81 -15.83 4.82
N PRO A 76 9.57 -15.56 3.52
CA PRO A 76 8.22 -15.37 3.00
C PRO A 76 7.46 -16.69 2.99
N THR A 77 6.13 -16.60 3.01
CA THR A 77 5.23 -17.75 2.81
C THR A 77 4.55 -17.68 1.44
N SER A 78 3.59 -18.58 1.17
CA SER A 78 2.73 -18.48 -0.01
C SER A 78 1.73 -17.32 0.07
N GLU A 79 1.51 -16.74 1.25
CA GLU A 79 0.72 -15.53 1.44
C GLU A 79 1.66 -14.31 1.39
N PRO A 80 1.41 -13.31 0.51
CA PRO A 80 2.37 -12.22 0.25
C PRO A 80 2.65 -11.32 1.45
N ASN A 81 1.73 -11.27 2.41
CA ASN A 81 1.79 -10.43 3.61
C ASN A 81 2.11 -11.23 4.89
N VAL A 82 2.53 -12.49 4.75
CA VAL A 82 2.84 -13.37 5.87
C VAL A 82 4.23 -13.94 5.74
N PHE A 83 4.97 -13.86 6.84
CA PHE A 83 6.34 -14.31 6.97
C PHE A 83 6.47 -15.21 8.20
N ILE A 84 7.45 -16.10 8.17
CA ILE A 84 7.85 -16.89 9.34
C ILE A 84 9.19 -16.35 9.82
N TRP A 85 9.21 -15.86 11.05
CA TRP A 85 10.43 -15.47 11.74
C TRP A 85 10.89 -16.62 12.64
N ARG A 86 12.16 -16.98 12.53
CA ARG A 86 12.84 -17.92 13.43
C ARG A 86 13.83 -17.14 14.28
N ALA A 87 13.67 -17.22 15.60
CA ALA A 87 14.64 -16.65 16.52
C ALA A 87 16.02 -17.31 16.35
N PRO A 88 17.12 -16.60 16.67
CA PRO A 88 18.47 -17.16 16.65
C PRO A 88 18.62 -18.51 17.37
#